data_AF-A0A2T6IEM4-F1
#
_entry.id   AF-A0A2T6IEM4-F1
#
_cell.length_a   1.000
_cell.length_b   1.000
_cell.length_c   1.000
_cell.angle_alpha   90.00
_cell.angle_beta   90.00
_cell.angle_gamma   90.00
#
_symmetry.space_group_name_H-M   'P 1'
#
loop_
_entity.id
_entity.type
_entity.pdbx_description
1 polymer ?
#
loop_
_entity_poly.entity_id
_entity_poly.type
_entity_poly.pdbx_seq_one_letter_code
_entity_poly.pdbx_strand_id
1 'polypeptide(L)'
;MFLIVVTNNFGEIKSSVFKKFSPTTLYSIVAADVVERFQLCCDAFIVSLKLATAASPRATSLAAVCSWLCGVFLLEIAVDWVKFLYLVKFNNIQATAFDEYQHVLLADVLLSRVPQAQRHLLPDGNFKVPCRGMYAFSHIPTRRIGFMELPIVTLIIACLPVVSWTSPSTLVYALLGWLCLFVSKVLLSLMIVAFATKRRRNLRSMEQSFGGVNAL
;
A
#
# COMPACT_ATOMS: atom_id res chain seq x y z
N MET A 1 11.59 -7.74 22.65
CA MET A 1 10.93 -7.50 21.36
C MET A 1 10.67 -6.01 21.11
N PHE A 2 9.93 -5.30 21.98
CA PHE A 2 9.69 -3.86 21.83
C PHE A 2 10.98 -3.02 21.65
N LEU A 3 11.99 -3.26 22.49
CA LEU A 3 13.29 -2.58 22.35
C LEU A 3 13.96 -2.83 21.00
N ILE A 4 13.78 -4.00 20.39
CA ILE A 4 14.38 -4.35 19.09
C ILE A 4 13.74 -3.49 17.99
N VAL A 5 12.41 -3.38 17.99
CA VAL A 5 11.65 -2.53 17.05
C VAL A 5 12.09 -1.07 17.19
N VAL A 6 12.12 -0.57 18.43
CA VAL A 6 12.58 0.79 18.73
C VAL A 6 14.01 1.01 18.21
N THR A 7 14.96 0.12 18.50
CA THR A 7 16.34 0.27 18.05
C THR A 7 16.49 0.19 16.54
N ASN A 8 15.67 -0.62 15.85
CA ASN A 8 15.67 -0.70 14.40
C ASN A 8 15.21 0.63 13.79
N ASN A 9 14.08 1.13 14.25
CA ASN A 9 13.49 2.40 13.82
C ASN A 9 14.43 3.59 14.10
N PHE A 10 15.13 3.58 15.24
CA PHE A 10 16.17 4.58 15.54
C PHE A 10 17.38 4.48 14.59
N GLY A 11 17.82 3.26 14.27
CA GLY A 11 18.89 3.03 13.29
C GLY A 11 18.51 3.54 11.90
N GLU A 12 17.26 3.31 11.52
CA GLU A 12 16.71 3.75 10.25
C GLU A 12 16.59 5.26 10.15
N ILE A 13 16.02 5.93 11.17
CA ILE A 13 15.99 7.39 11.28
C ILE A 13 17.41 7.91 11.13
N LYS A 14 18.36 7.42 11.91
CA LYS A 14 19.75 7.90 11.87
C LYS A 14 20.38 7.74 10.48
N SER A 15 20.13 6.64 9.78
CA SER A 15 20.75 6.37 8.49
C SER A 15 20.15 7.16 7.31
N SER A 16 18.87 7.55 7.42
CA SER A 16 18.11 8.22 6.37
C SER A 16 18.16 9.75 6.51
N VAL A 17 18.04 10.26 7.73
CA VAL A 17 17.94 11.69 8.06
C VAL A 17 19.14 12.52 7.59
N PHE A 18 20.37 11.99 7.62
CA PHE A 18 21.56 12.76 7.22
C PHE A 18 21.86 12.73 5.72
N LYS A 19 21.04 12.06 4.90
CA LYS A 19 21.25 11.96 3.45
C LYS A 19 20.44 13.02 2.71
N LYS A 20 21.05 13.60 1.67
CA LYS A 20 20.34 14.45 0.71
C LYS A 20 19.55 13.58 -0.25
N PHE A 21 18.27 13.90 -0.45
CA PHE A 21 17.39 13.22 -1.38
C PHE A 21 16.81 14.19 -2.41
N SER A 22 16.78 13.75 -3.66
CA SER A 22 15.95 14.38 -4.70
C SER A 22 14.47 14.08 -4.46
N PRO A 23 13.54 14.89 -4.99
CA PRO A 23 12.11 14.60 -4.91
C PRO A 23 11.76 13.19 -5.45
N THR A 24 12.39 12.79 -6.56
CA THR A 24 12.19 11.46 -7.15
C THR A 24 12.59 10.31 -6.22
N THR A 25 13.69 10.44 -5.49
CA THR A 25 14.14 9.43 -4.53
C THR A 25 13.30 9.45 -3.26
N LEU A 26 12.84 10.64 -2.83
CA LEU A 26 11.93 10.78 -1.68
C LEU A 26 10.61 10.07 -1.93
N TYR A 27 10.08 10.10 -3.16
CA TYR A 27 8.88 9.34 -3.52
C TYR A 27 9.03 7.85 -3.21
N SER A 28 10.16 7.23 -3.57
CA SER A 28 10.42 5.81 -3.31
C SER A 28 10.50 5.48 -1.82
N ILE A 29 11.09 6.36 -1.03
CA ILE A 29 11.16 6.19 0.43
C ILE A 29 9.76 6.25 1.03
N VAL A 30 8.99 7.27 0.69
CA VAL A 30 7.60 7.42 1.19
C VAL A 30 6.72 6.27 0.72
N ALA A 31 6.90 5.80 -0.52
CA ALA A 31 6.19 4.63 -1.04
C ALA A 31 6.54 3.36 -0.27
N ALA A 32 7.82 3.15 0.05
CA ALA A 32 8.28 2.02 0.87
C ALA A 32 7.67 2.06 2.28
N ASP A 33 7.68 3.22 2.95
CA ASP A 33 7.09 3.39 4.30
C ASP A 33 5.58 3.05 4.30
N VAL A 34 4.86 3.44 3.25
CA VAL A 34 3.43 3.10 3.10
C VAL A 34 3.23 1.59 2.88
N VAL A 35 4.09 0.94 2.08
CA VAL A 35 4.04 -0.51 1.85
C VAL A 35 4.32 -1.28 3.14
N GLU A 36 5.33 -0.85 3.90
CA GLU A 36 5.69 -1.45 5.17
C GLU A 36 4.53 -1.39 6.18
N ARG A 37 3.89 -0.23 6.35
CA ARG A 37 2.73 -0.10 7.23
C ARG A 37 1.56 -0.99 6.82
N PHE A 38 1.33 -1.13 5.53
CA PHE A 38 0.29 -2.02 5.03
C PHE A 38 0.62 -3.49 5.30
N GLN A 39 1.87 -3.90 5.10
CA GLN A 39 2.36 -5.24 5.44
C GLN A 39 2.23 -5.50 6.94
N LEU A 40 2.67 -4.58 7.79
CA LEU A 40 2.52 -4.66 9.24
C LEU A 40 1.06 -4.79 9.69
N CYS A 41 0.13 -4.11 9.00
CA CYS A 41 -1.30 -4.26 9.25
C CYS A 41 -1.81 -5.66 8.89
N CYS A 42 -1.37 -6.22 7.76
CA CYS A 42 -1.70 -7.59 7.36
C CYS A 42 -1.15 -8.62 8.34
N ASP A 43 0.11 -8.45 8.77
CA ASP A 43 0.77 -9.35 9.70
C ASP A 43 0.10 -9.32 11.07
N ALA A 44 -0.24 -8.12 11.58
CA ALA A 44 -1.00 -7.96 12.82
C ALA A 44 -2.36 -8.68 12.74
N PHE A 45 -3.08 -8.54 11.62
CA PHE A 45 -4.35 -9.23 11.40
C PHE A 45 -4.18 -10.77 11.42
N ILE A 46 -3.14 -11.28 10.76
CA ILE A 46 -2.85 -12.73 10.72
C ILE A 46 -2.47 -13.26 12.10
N VAL A 47 -1.66 -12.53 12.86
CA VAL A 47 -1.31 -12.90 14.24
C VAL A 47 -2.54 -12.92 15.14
N SER A 48 -3.43 -11.94 15.01
CA SER A 48 -4.71 -11.93 15.74
C SER A 48 -5.60 -13.12 15.39
N LEU A 49 -5.70 -13.49 14.10
CA LEU A 49 -6.44 -14.68 13.66
C LEU A 49 -5.84 -15.99 14.20
N LYS A 50 -4.52 -16.14 14.16
CA LYS A 50 -3.81 -17.30 14.72
C LYS A 50 -4.07 -17.43 16.21
N LEU A 51 -4.00 -16.32 16.95
CA LEU A 51 -4.25 -16.33 18.40
C LEU A 51 -5.70 -16.66 18.73
N ALA A 52 -6.66 -16.15 17.95
CA ALA A 52 -8.08 -16.43 18.15
C ALA A 52 -8.44 -17.91 17.91
N THR A 53 -7.73 -18.58 17.00
CA THR A 53 -7.96 -19.98 16.65
C THR A 53 -7.17 -20.96 17.52
N ALA A 54 -6.01 -20.55 18.05
CA ALA A 54 -5.15 -21.38 18.89
C ALA A 54 -5.57 -21.42 20.38
N ALA A 55 -6.84 -21.15 20.70
CA ALA A 55 -7.40 -20.99 22.05
C ALA A 55 -7.02 -22.14 23.02
N SER A 56 -5.83 -22.03 23.61
CA SER A 56 -5.28 -22.91 24.63
C SER A 56 -5.38 -22.20 25.98
N PRO A 57 -5.61 -22.90 27.11
CA PRO A 57 -5.94 -22.30 28.42
C PRO A 57 -4.87 -21.39 29.05
N ARG A 58 -3.68 -21.28 28.44
CA ARG A 58 -2.61 -20.34 28.82
C ARG A 58 -2.53 -19.10 27.92
N ALA A 59 -3.46 -18.93 26.99
CA ALA A 59 -3.45 -17.80 26.06
C ALA A 59 -3.55 -16.49 26.85
N THR A 60 -2.53 -15.64 26.68
CA THR A 60 -2.64 -14.21 26.97
C THR A 60 -3.93 -13.69 26.35
N SER A 61 -4.64 -12.81 27.05
CA SER A 61 -5.92 -12.30 26.55
C SER A 61 -5.72 -11.71 25.15
N LEU A 62 -6.61 -12.08 24.21
CA LEU A 62 -6.61 -11.52 22.85
C LEU A 62 -6.54 -10.00 22.88
N ALA A 63 -7.25 -9.38 23.83
CA ALA A 63 -7.21 -7.94 24.06
C ALA A 63 -5.82 -7.41 24.44
N ALA A 64 -5.03 -8.12 25.25
CA ALA A 64 -3.67 -7.71 25.60
C ALA A 64 -2.74 -7.77 24.39
N VAL A 65 -2.83 -8.83 23.57
CA VAL A 65 -2.01 -8.94 22.35
C VAL A 65 -2.42 -7.91 21.30
N CYS A 66 -3.72 -7.70 21.08
CA CYS A 66 -4.20 -6.65 20.18
C CYS A 66 -3.81 -5.25 20.66
N SER A 67 -3.87 -4.98 21.97
CA SER A 67 -3.40 -3.71 22.54
C SER A 67 -1.91 -3.51 22.31
N TRP A 68 -1.11 -4.56 22.49
CA TRP A 68 0.33 -4.51 22.23
C TRP A 68 0.66 -4.29 20.74
N LEU A 69 0.00 -5.02 19.83
CA LEU A 69 0.14 -4.84 18.38
C LEU A 69 -0.28 -3.42 17.95
N CYS A 70 -1.36 -2.89 18.52
CA CYS A 70 -1.80 -1.51 18.29
C CYS A 70 -0.73 -0.51 18.75
N GLY A 71 -0.13 -0.73 19.93
CA GLY A 71 0.95 0.10 20.43
C GLY A 71 2.18 0.11 19.51
N VAL A 72 2.57 -1.05 18.98
CA VAL A 72 3.66 -1.17 17.99
C VAL A 72 3.30 -0.42 16.70
N PHE A 73 2.09 -0.60 16.18
CA PHE A 73 1.63 0.07 14.97
C PHE A 73 1.58 1.60 15.11
N LEU A 74 1.12 2.11 16.26
CA LEU A 74 1.10 3.55 16.54
C LEU A 74 2.50 4.13 16.67
N LEU A 75 3.43 3.39 17.29
CA LEU A 75 4.82 3.77 17.38
C LEU A 75 5.45 3.87 15.98
N GLU A 76 5.18 2.91 15.10
CA GLU A 76 5.66 2.92 13.72
C GLU A 76 5.18 4.16 12.97
N ILE A 77 3.88 4.47 13.07
CA ILE A 77 3.31 5.67 12.48
C ILE A 77 4.00 6.94 12.99
N ALA A 78 4.26 7.02 14.29
CA ALA A 78 4.90 8.19 14.90
C ALA A 78 6.36 8.35 14.44
N VAL A 79 7.13 7.26 14.40
CA VAL A 79 8.54 7.22 13.94
C VAL A 79 8.62 7.71 12.49
N ASP A 80 7.82 7.15 11.61
CA ASP A 80 7.76 7.52 10.21
C ASP A 80 7.29 8.96 9.98
N TRP A 81 6.35 9.48 10.79
CA TRP A 81 5.98 10.89 10.73
C TRP A 81 7.16 11.79 11.08
N VAL A 82 7.93 11.45 12.11
CA VAL A 82 9.15 12.18 12.48
C VAL A 82 10.18 12.11 11.35
N LYS A 83 10.41 10.92 10.78
CA LYS A 83 11.30 10.70 9.64
C LYS A 83 10.86 11.54 8.44
N PHE A 84 9.59 11.48 8.05
CA PHE A 84 9.03 12.23 6.94
C PHE A 84 9.18 13.75 7.12
N LEU A 85 8.81 14.28 8.29
CA LEU A 85 8.94 15.70 8.60
C LEU A 85 10.40 16.17 8.53
N TYR A 86 11.32 15.35 9.05
CA TYR A 86 12.75 15.65 8.96
C TYR A 86 13.22 15.66 7.51
N LEU A 87 12.89 14.63 6.72
CA LEU A 87 13.32 14.51 5.33
C LEU A 87 12.85 15.70 4.48
N VAL A 88 11.60 16.12 4.65
CA VAL A 88 11.03 17.29 3.94
C VAL A 88 11.74 18.58 4.35
N LYS A 89 11.92 18.80 5.66
CA LYS A 89 12.54 20.02 6.18
C LYS A 89 14.02 20.12 5.84
N PHE A 90 14.76 19.01 5.93
CA PHE A 90 16.20 18.98 5.66
C PHE A 90 16.51 19.14 4.17
N ASN A 91 15.70 18.54 3.29
CA ASN A 91 15.90 18.62 1.84
C ASN A 91 15.21 19.82 1.18
N ASN A 92 14.49 20.66 1.94
CA ASN A 92 13.71 21.81 1.45
C ASN A 92 12.82 21.45 0.26
N ILE A 93 12.07 20.35 0.37
CA ILE A 93 11.18 19.88 -0.70
C ILE A 93 9.93 20.74 -0.74
N GLN A 94 9.62 21.28 -1.93
CA GLN A 94 8.41 22.08 -2.14
C GLN A 94 7.15 21.22 -2.07
N ALA A 95 6.06 21.80 -1.58
CA ALA A 95 4.76 21.12 -1.50
C ALA A 95 4.24 20.65 -2.87
N THR A 96 4.60 21.36 -3.94
CA THR A 96 4.27 21.06 -5.35
C THR A 96 4.77 19.68 -5.79
N ALA A 97 5.87 19.18 -5.22
CA ALA A 97 6.38 17.85 -5.54
C ALA A 97 5.39 16.73 -5.15
N PHE A 98 4.61 16.93 -4.09
CA PHE A 98 3.61 15.93 -3.67
C PHE A 98 2.39 15.89 -4.58
N ASP A 99 2.00 17.03 -5.16
CA ASP A 99 0.99 17.07 -6.20
C ASP A 99 1.46 16.27 -7.42
N GLU A 100 2.73 16.41 -7.82
CA GLU A 100 3.32 15.62 -8.91
C GLU A 100 3.27 14.11 -8.61
N TYR A 101 3.59 13.68 -7.39
CA TYR A 101 3.50 12.26 -7.00
C TYR A 101 2.07 11.74 -7.13
N GLN A 102 1.09 12.51 -6.67
CA GLN A 102 -0.33 12.16 -6.81
C GLN A 102 -0.71 12.07 -8.29
N HIS A 103 -0.25 13.01 -9.12
CA HIS A 103 -0.56 13.04 -10.54
C HIS A 103 0.02 11.85 -11.31
N VAL A 104 1.25 11.42 -10.99
CA VAL A 104 1.86 10.22 -11.56
C VAL A 104 1.04 8.97 -11.23
N LEU A 105 0.62 8.80 -9.97
CA LEU A 105 -0.23 7.67 -9.56
C LEU A 105 -1.61 7.68 -10.25
N LEU A 106 -2.22 8.85 -10.40
CA LEU A 106 -3.50 8.99 -11.11
C LEU A 106 -3.34 8.68 -12.60
N ALA A 107 -2.23 9.08 -13.21
CA ALA A 107 -1.92 8.75 -14.59
C ALA A 107 -1.79 7.24 -14.79
N ASP A 108 -1.06 6.53 -13.91
CA ASP A 108 -0.94 5.06 -13.98
C ASP A 108 -2.30 4.35 -13.87
N VAL A 109 -3.17 4.83 -12.99
CA VAL A 109 -4.54 4.31 -12.83
C VAL A 109 -5.36 4.52 -14.11
N LEU A 110 -5.30 5.71 -14.71
CA LEU A 110 -6.02 5.98 -15.96
C LEU A 110 -5.44 5.17 -17.12
N LEU A 111 -4.12 5.04 -17.20
CA LEU A 111 -3.41 4.24 -18.19
C LEU A 111 -3.80 2.76 -18.14
N SER A 112 -4.01 2.22 -16.93
CA SER A 112 -4.43 0.83 -16.75
C SER A 112 -5.91 0.64 -17.12
N ARG A 113 -6.78 1.57 -16.74
CA ARG A 113 -8.25 1.38 -16.78
C ARG A 113 -8.94 1.83 -18.05
N VAL A 114 -8.40 2.82 -18.78
CA VAL A 114 -9.06 3.35 -19.97
C VAL A 114 -8.97 2.34 -21.12
N PRO A 115 -10.08 1.96 -21.79
CA PRO A 115 -10.03 1.11 -22.98
C PRO A 115 -9.28 1.77 -24.13
N GLN A 116 -8.64 0.98 -25.00
CA GLN A 116 -7.89 1.50 -26.15
C GLN A 116 -8.76 2.32 -27.12
N ALA A 117 -10.05 2.00 -27.22
CA ALA A 117 -11.03 2.76 -28.01
C ALA A 117 -11.22 4.21 -27.52
N GLN A 118 -10.96 4.48 -26.24
CA GLN A 118 -11.10 5.81 -25.63
C GLN A 118 -9.73 6.44 -25.37
N ARG A 119 -8.75 6.22 -26.25
CA ARG A 119 -7.37 6.74 -26.08
C ARG A 119 -7.31 8.27 -25.97
N HIS A 120 -8.24 8.99 -26.59
CA HIS A 120 -8.43 10.43 -26.44
C HIS A 120 -8.72 10.86 -24.98
N LEU A 121 -9.11 9.91 -24.11
CA LEU A 121 -9.29 10.10 -22.68
C LEU A 121 -8.00 10.00 -21.87
N LEU A 122 -6.85 9.71 -22.47
CA LEU A 122 -5.55 9.74 -21.79
C LEU A 122 -4.88 11.12 -21.97
N PRO A 123 -3.90 11.46 -21.11
CA PRO A 123 -2.94 12.52 -21.42
C PRO A 123 -2.11 12.11 -22.65
N ASP A 124 -1.71 13.07 -23.48
CA ASP A 124 -1.04 12.87 -24.79
C ASP A 124 0.42 12.36 -24.68
N GLY A 125 0.78 11.78 -23.53
CA GLY A 125 2.10 11.21 -23.28
C GLY A 125 2.37 9.96 -24.10
N ASN A 126 3.61 9.84 -24.58
CA ASN A 126 4.12 8.66 -25.29
C ASN A 126 4.37 7.45 -24.36
N PHE A 127 3.76 7.44 -23.16
CA PHE A 127 3.95 6.41 -22.15
C PHE A 127 3.25 5.11 -22.57
N LYS A 128 4.05 4.17 -23.07
CA LYS A 128 3.58 2.81 -23.37
C LYS A 128 3.68 1.97 -22.10
N VAL A 129 2.54 1.53 -21.61
CA VAL A 129 2.47 0.51 -20.57
C VAL A 129 2.92 -0.84 -21.16
N PRO A 130 4.00 -1.46 -20.65
CA PRO A 130 4.32 -2.83 -21.03
C PRO A 130 3.20 -3.77 -20.55
N CYS A 131 2.79 -4.71 -21.40
CA CYS A 131 1.80 -5.76 -21.08
C CYS A 131 0.38 -5.25 -20.72
N ARG A 132 -0.08 -4.17 -21.35
CA ARG A 132 -1.46 -3.67 -21.20
C ARG A 132 -2.48 -4.76 -21.55
N GLY A 133 -3.38 -5.08 -20.61
CA GLY A 133 -4.41 -6.12 -20.77
C GLY A 133 -3.99 -7.53 -20.35
N MET A 134 -2.71 -7.75 -20.03
CA MET A 134 -2.19 -9.06 -19.59
C MET A 134 -2.24 -9.23 -18.07
N TYR A 135 -2.17 -8.12 -17.33
CA TYR A 135 -2.24 -8.09 -15.87
C TYR A 135 -3.50 -7.39 -15.36
N ALA A 136 -3.87 -7.68 -14.11
CA ALA A 136 -4.91 -6.94 -13.41
C ALA A 136 -4.60 -5.44 -13.41
N PHE A 137 -5.63 -4.62 -13.59
CA PHE A 137 -5.49 -3.16 -13.72
C PHE A 137 -4.82 -2.46 -12.51
N SER A 138 -4.81 -3.10 -11.34
CA SER A 138 -4.10 -2.59 -10.15
C SER A 138 -2.59 -2.77 -10.23
N HIS A 139 -2.07 -3.66 -11.08
CA HIS A 139 -0.66 -4.05 -11.09
C HIS A 139 0.31 -2.91 -11.43
N ILE A 140 -0.08 -1.96 -12.29
CA ILE A 140 0.77 -0.83 -12.69
C ILE A 140 1.07 0.11 -11.51
N PRO A 141 0.06 0.70 -10.84
CA PRO A 141 0.32 1.55 -9.67
C PRO A 141 0.99 0.76 -8.54
N THR A 142 0.63 -0.52 -8.35
CA THR A 142 1.26 -1.40 -7.35
C THR A 142 2.77 -1.55 -7.59
N ARG A 143 3.21 -1.74 -8.83
CA ARG A 143 4.64 -1.82 -9.17
C ARG A 143 5.38 -0.51 -8.95
N ARG A 144 4.77 0.64 -9.26
CA ARG A 144 5.41 1.94 -9.04
C ARG A 144 5.64 2.24 -7.56
N ILE A 145 4.70 1.81 -6.72
CA ILE A 145 4.79 1.91 -5.25
C ILE A 145 5.82 0.91 -4.68
N GLY A 146 6.20 -0.12 -5.44
CA GLY A 146 7.13 -1.16 -4.98
C GLY A 146 6.47 -2.22 -4.09
N PHE A 147 5.14 -2.35 -4.16
CA PHE A 147 4.42 -3.35 -3.37
C PHE A 147 4.65 -4.75 -3.91
N MET A 148 5.15 -5.66 -3.06
CA MET A 148 5.41 -7.06 -3.39
C MET A 148 4.31 -7.95 -2.81
N GLU A 149 3.50 -8.54 -3.68
CA GLU A 149 2.31 -9.32 -3.29
C GLU A 149 2.61 -10.76 -2.83
N LEU A 150 3.70 -11.36 -3.33
CA LEU A 150 4.02 -12.77 -3.09
C LEU A 150 4.22 -13.13 -1.60
N PRO A 151 5.00 -12.38 -0.79
CA PRO A 151 5.20 -12.72 0.62
C PRO A 151 3.89 -12.79 1.41
N ILE A 152 2.99 -11.83 1.18
CA ILE A 152 1.69 -11.78 1.85
C ILE A 152 0.83 -12.98 1.45
N VAL A 153 0.80 -13.31 0.15
CA VAL A 153 0.05 -14.48 -0.33
C VAL A 153 0.59 -15.77 0.31
N THR A 154 1.92 -15.94 0.37
CA THR A 154 2.53 -17.10 1.03
C THR A 154 2.22 -17.15 2.52
N LEU A 155 2.24 -16.00 3.20
CA LEU A 155 1.93 -15.90 4.61
C LEU A 155 0.46 -16.27 4.87
N ILE A 156 -0.47 -15.76 4.06
CA ILE A 156 -1.89 -16.09 4.15
C ILE A 156 -2.10 -17.60 3.97
N ILE A 157 -1.51 -18.20 2.94
CA ILE A 157 -1.64 -19.65 2.67
C ILE A 157 -1.07 -20.48 3.83
N ALA A 158 0.11 -20.12 4.34
CA ALA A 158 0.76 -20.84 5.44
C ALA A 158 0.06 -20.64 6.79
N CYS A 159 -0.57 -19.48 6.99
CA CYS A 159 -1.15 -19.10 8.27
C CYS A 159 -2.64 -19.40 8.40
N LEU A 160 -3.36 -19.55 7.28
CA LEU A 160 -4.78 -19.90 7.28
C LEU A 160 -5.00 -21.19 8.08
N PRO A 161 -5.85 -21.16 9.13
CA PRO A 161 -6.19 -22.36 9.88
C PRO A 161 -6.87 -23.36 8.95
N VAL A 162 -6.62 -24.66 9.15
CA VAL A 162 -7.34 -25.73 8.45
C VAL A 162 -8.79 -25.69 8.93
N VAL A 163 -9.64 -25.02 8.18
CA VAL A 163 -11.08 -24.97 8.46
C VAL A 163 -11.70 -26.29 8.02
N SER A 164 -12.49 -26.92 8.89
CA SER A 164 -13.32 -28.04 8.51
C SER A 164 -14.44 -27.56 7.58
N TRP A 165 -14.30 -27.86 6.29
CA TRP A 165 -15.28 -27.54 5.23
C TRP A 165 -16.57 -28.38 5.30
N THR A 166 -16.72 -29.19 6.34
CA THR A 166 -17.82 -30.14 6.50
C THR A 166 -19.09 -29.50 7.07
N SER A 167 -18.97 -28.38 7.79
CA SER A 167 -20.13 -27.70 8.35
C SER A 167 -20.76 -26.73 7.34
N PRO A 168 -22.09 -26.76 7.13
CA PRO A 168 -22.74 -25.78 6.25
C PRO A 168 -22.58 -24.34 6.75
N SER A 169 -22.45 -24.12 8.07
CA SER A 169 -22.24 -22.78 8.63
C SER A 169 -20.89 -22.16 8.24
N THR A 170 -19.81 -22.95 8.20
CA THR A 170 -18.48 -22.44 7.82
C THR A 170 -18.43 -22.05 6.35
N LEU A 171 -19.12 -22.80 5.49
CA LEU A 171 -19.31 -22.45 4.08
C LEU A 171 -20.07 -21.13 3.90
N VAL A 172 -21.16 -20.92 4.66
CA VAL A 172 -21.93 -19.67 4.60
C VAL A 172 -21.07 -18.47 5.02
N TYR A 173 -20.31 -18.58 6.12
CA TYR A 173 -19.41 -17.50 6.54
C TYR A 173 -18.28 -17.25 5.54
N ALA A 174 -17.72 -18.31 4.93
CA ALA A 174 -16.69 -18.18 3.90
C ALA A 174 -17.22 -17.47 2.64
N LEU A 175 -18.42 -17.84 2.17
CA LEU A 175 -19.09 -17.20 1.04
C LEU A 175 -19.43 -15.72 1.33
N LEU A 176 -19.94 -15.43 2.53
CA LEU A 176 -20.23 -14.06 2.95
C LEU A 176 -18.94 -13.21 3.01
N GLY A 177 -17.86 -13.77 3.56
CA GLY A 177 -16.55 -13.12 3.59
C GLY A 177 -16.01 -12.85 2.19
N TRP A 178 -16.10 -13.84 1.29
CA TRP A 178 -15.71 -13.67 -0.11
C TRP A 178 -16.53 -12.60 -0.82
N LEU A 179 -17.85 -12.59 -0.63
CA LEU A 179 -18.74 -11.58 -1.22
C LEU A 179 -18.38 -10.17 -0.71
N CYS A 180 -18.13 -10.03 0.59
CA CYS A 180 -17.72 -8.76 1.20
C CYS A 180 -16.39 -8.24 0.61
N LEU A 181 -15.39 -9.12 0.47
CA LEU A 181 -14.11 -8.78 -0.16
C LEU A 181 -14.27 -8.44 -1.66
N PHE A 182 -15.15 -9.13 -2.36
CA PHE A 182 -15.44 -8.85 -3.76
C PHE A 182 -16.12 -7.49 -3.94
N VAL A 183 -17.16 -7.21 -3.15
CA VAL A 183 -17.88 -5.92 -3.19
C VAL A 183 -16.95 -4.77 -2.82
N SER A 184 -16.18 -4.90 -1.73
CA SER A 184 -15.21 -3.87 -1.34
C SER A 184 -14.15 -3.64 -2.42
N LYS A 185 -13.63 -4.69 -3.07
CA LYS A 185 -12.71 -4.57 -4.21
C LYS A 185 -13.33 -3.78 -5.37
N VAL A 186 -14.58 -4.08 -5.73
CA VAL A 186 -15.27 -3.37 -6.81
C VAL A 186 -15.52 -1.90 -6.43
N LEU A 187 -16.01 -1.63 -5.21
CA LEU A 187 -16.27 -0.28 -4.73
C LEU A 187 -14.99 0.57 -4.70
N LEU A 188 -13.90 0.05 -4.10
CA LEU A 188 -12.61 0.74 -4.05
C LEU A 188 -12.08 1.00 -5.48
N SER A 189 -12.20 0.01 -6.36
CA SER A 189 -11.81 0.16 -7.76
C SER A 189 -12.60 1.28 -8.46
N LEU A 190 -13.92 1.36 -8.24
CA LEU A 190 -14.75 2.41 -8.82
C LEU A 190 -14.42 3.79 -8.23
N MET A 191 -14.22 3.88 -6.92
CA MET A 191 -13.85 5.13 -6.24
C MET A 191 -12.53 5.69 -6.76
N ILE A 192 -11.51 4.84 -6.92
CA ILE A 192 -10.20 5.25 -7.44
C ILE A 192 -10.31 5.78 -8.88
N VAL A 193 -11.10 5.11 -9.73
CA VAL A 193 -11.31 5.54 -11.12
C VAL A 193 -12.14 6.84 -11.20
N ALA A 194 -13.19 6.96 -10.39
CA ALA A 194 -14.00 8.17 -10.30
C ALA A 194 -13.16 9.37 -9.83
N PHE A 195 -12.28 9.15 -8.86
CA PHE A 195 -11.36 10.15 -8.37
C PHE A 195 -10.34 10.58 -9.45
N ALA A 196 -9.74 9.62 -10.16
CA ALA A 196 -8.79 9.88 -11.22
C ALA A 196 -9.42 10.61 -12.42
N THR A 197 -10.62 10.22 -12.83
CA THR A 197 -11.36 10.87 -13.92
C THR A 197 -11.77 12.29 -13.55
N LYS A 198 -12.21 12.54 -12.31
CA LYS A 198 -12.54 13.91 -11.82
C LYS A 198 -11.33 14.84 -11.87
N ARG A 199 -10.14 14.37 -11.49
CA ARG A 199 -8.91 15.18 -11.41
C ARG A 199 -8.11 15.21 -12.72
N ARG A 200 -8.62 14.58 -13.77
CA ARG A 200 -7.97 14.46 -15.08
C ARG A 200 -7.64 15.78 -15.76
N ARG A 201 -8.49 16.81 -15.63
CA ARG A 201 -8.26 18.11 -16.30
C ARG A 201 -6.92 18.74 -15.90
N ASN A 202 -6.48 18.50 -14.67
CA ASN A 202 -5.22 19.02 -14.13
C ASN A 202 -3.99 18.20 -14.60
N LEU A 203 -4.19 17.00 -15.17
CA LEU A 203 -3.10 16.16 -15.68
C LEU A 203 -2.59 16.63 -17.06
N ARG A 204 -3.42 17.34 -17.84
CA ARG A 204 -3.06 17.80 -19.18
C ARG A 204 -2.05 18.96 -19.19
N SER A 205 -1.87 19.66 -18.07
CA SER A 205 -0.97 20.81 -17.97
C SER A 205 0.46 20.48 -17.50
N MET A 206 0.76 19.22 -17.14
CA MET A 206 2.05 18.82 -16.53
C MET A 206 2.70 17.65 -17.26
N GLU A 207 2.95 17.83 -18.55
CA GLU A 207 3.39 16.78 -19.49
C GLU A 207 4.85 16.33 -19.31
N GLN A 208 5.69 17.12 -18.62
CA GLN A 208 7.15 16.91 -18.58
C GLN A 208 7.68 16.10 -17.36
N SER A 209 6.89 15.87 -16.29
CA SER A 209 7.38 15.23 -15.05
C SER A 209 7.23 13.69 -15.01
N PHE A 210 6.39 13.11 -15.87
CA PHE A 210 6.01 11.68 -15.78
C PHE A 210 7.17 10.68 -15.94
N GLY A 211 8.25 11.07 -16.63
CA GLY A 211 9.43 10.21 -16.86
C GLY A 211 10.47 10.23 -15.73
N GLY A 212 10.41 11.18 -14.80
CA GLY A 212 11.45 11.36 -13.78
C GLY A 212 11.21 10.60 -12.47
N VAL A 213 9.95 10.38 -12.10
CA VAL A 213 9.56 9.76 -10.82
C VAL A 213 9.45 8.24 -10.99
N ASN A 214 10.44 7.48 -10.52
CA ASN A 214 10.51 6.01 -10.67
C ASN A 214 10.21 5.55 -12.10
N ALA A 215 11.07 5.95 -13.04
CA ALA A 215 11.11 5.33 -14.35
C ALA A 215 11.25 3.81 -14.15
N LEU A 216 10.19 3.08 -14.53
CA LEU A 216 10.20 1.63 -14.66
C LEU A 216 11.29 1.16 -15.62
#